data_AF-A0A6N9J1V0-F1
#
_entry.id   AF-A0A6N9J1V0-F1
#
_cell.length_a   1.000
_cell.length_b   1.000
_cell.length_c   1.000
_cell.angle_alpha   90.00
_cell.angle_beta   90.00
_cell.angle_gamma   90.00
#
_symmetry.space_group_name_H-M   'P 1'
#
loop_
_entity.id
_entity.type
_entity.pdbx_description
1 polymer ?
#
loop_
_entity_poly.entity_id
_entity_poly.type
_entity_poly.pdbx_seq_one_letter_code
_entity_poly.pdbx_strand_id
1 'polypeptide(L)'
;MPEVYNWQLGRMATYVYDEKHPKEQFTFVFNTNRCIACQTCTMAHKSTWTFSKGQEYMWWNNVETKPYGGYPQFWDWKILKMLEQSNPGQNVWNVRKTSNKAIHGVYEGVTIFEAPAKIGLNQQAIGYVPTDEEWRFPNFGEDTAHGREFTQSREGTFGGDNGTRSVLPEHKIWFFYLQRICNHCTYPGCLAACPRKAIY
;
A
#
# COMPACT_ATOMS: atom_id res chain seq x y z
N MET A 1 -20.97 -6.97 12.76
CA MET A 1 -19.69 -6.34 13.11
C MET A 1 -20.00 -5.04 13.83
N PRO A 2 -19.34 -4.73 14.95
CA PRO A 2 -19.42 -3.41 15.59
C PRO A 2 -19.16 -2.26 14.61
N GLU A 3 -19.74 -1.09 14.90
CA GLU A 3 -19.41 0.16 14.23
C GLU A 3 -18.38 0.94 15.06
N VAL A 4 -17.27 1.29 14.42
CA VAL A 4 -16.14 2.01 15.01
C VAL A 4 -15.88 3.31 14.25
N TYR A 5 -15.38 4.34 14.93
CA TYR A 5 -15.06 5.60 14.28
C TYR A 5 -13.67 5.56 13.66
N ASN A 6 -13.57 5.33 12.35
CA ASN A 6 -12.29 5.34 11.67
C ASN A 6 -11.90 6.76 11.26
N TRP A 7 -11.01 7.36 12.07
CA TRP A 7 -10.49 8.71 11.83
C TRP A 7 -9.72 8.85 10.51
N GLN A 8 -9.14 7.77 9.97
CA GLN A 8 -8.46 7.79 8.67
C GLN A 8 -9.45 7.89 7.51
N LEU A 9 -10.71 7.53 7.72
CA LEU A 9 -11.78 7.59 6.72
C LEU A 9 -12.75 8.75 6.96
N GLY A 10 -12.66 9.40 8.13
CA GLY A 10 -13.57 10.48 8.54
C GLY A 10 -15.00 10.03 8.84
N ARG A 11 -15.26 8.71 8.98
CA ARG A 11 -16.61 8.15 9.17
C ARG A 11 -16.63 6.95 10.10
N MET A 12 -17.84 6.56 10.51
CA MET A 12 -18.09 5.24 11.08
C MET A 12 -17.85 4.16 10.01
N ALA A 13 -17.24 3.05 10.41
CA ALA A 13 -16.99 1.89 9.58
C ALA A 13 -17.18 0.61 10.40
N THR A 14 -17.45 -0.51 9.73
CA THR A 14 -17.51 -1.80 10.43
C THR A 14 -16.11 -2.35 10.70
N TYR A 15 -15.93 -2.93 11.88
CA TYR A 15 -14.72 -3.66 12.24
C TYR A 15 -15.07 -4.88 13.09
N VAL A 16 -14.19 -5.89 13.11
CA VAL A 16 -14.47 -7.19 13.75
C VAL A 16 -14.51 -7.08 15.28
N TYR A 17 -13.78 -6.12 15.85
CA TYR A 17 -13.66 -5.91 17.28
C TYR A 17 -14.28 -4.57 17.70
N ASP A 18 -14.68 -4.47 18.96
CA ASP A 18 -15.13 -3.22 19.57
C ASP A 18 -14.00 -2.18 19.61
N GLU A 19 -14.38 -0.90 19.62
CA GLU A 19 -13.44 0.22 19.65
C GLU A 19 -12.52 0.15 20.89
N LYS A 20 -11.23 -0.13 20.65
CA LYS A 20 -10.21 -0.17 21.68
C LYS A 20 -8.84 0.14 21.10
N HIS A 21 -8.13 1.06 21.74
CA HIS A 21 -6.82 1.53 21.29
C HIS A 21 -5.77 1.41 22.41
N PRO A 22 -4.48 1.23 22.06
CA PRO A 22 -3.41 1.40 23.03
C PRO A 22 -3.37 2.85 23.52
N LYS A 23 -2.81 3.07 24.72
CA LYS A 23 -2.63 4.43 25.27
C LYS A 23 -1.68 5.28 24.43
N GLU A 24 -0.72 4.62 23.78
CA GLU A 24 0.33 5.23 22.97
C GLU A 24 0.51 4.38 21.70
N GLN A 25 0.80 5.03 20.58
CA GLN A 25 1.00 4.37 19.29
C GLN A 25 2.37 4.72 18.74
N PHE A 26 3.19 3.68 18.53
CA PHE A 26 4.46 3.85 17.84
C PHE A 26 4.20 4.22 16.37
N THR A 27 4.83 5.30 15.89
CA THR A 27 4.60 5.85 14.55
C THR A 27 5.92 6.08 13.83
N PHE A 28 5.92 5.81 12.51
CA PHE A 28 7.07 6.02 11.63
C PHE A 28 6.72 7.06 10.57
N VAL A 29 7.69 7.88 10.16
CA VAL A 29 7.58 8.78 9.02
C VAL A 29 8.78 8.56 8.11
N PHE A 30 8.52 8.11 6.88
CA PHE A 30 9.54 7.93 5.85
C PHE A 30 9.53 9.12 4.89
N ASN A 31 10.68 9.78 4.73
CA ASN A 31 10.83 10.87 3.76
C ASN A 31 11.32 10.31 2.42
N THR A 32 10.39 10.12 1.50
CA THR A 32 10.67 9.57 0.16
C THR A 32 11.56 10.47 -0.70
N ASN A 33 11.65 11.77 -0.39
CA ASN A 33 12.58 12.69 -1.08
C ASN A 33 14.06 12.45 -0.74
N ARG A 34 14.35 11.68 0.33
CA ARG A 34 15.71 11.40 0.79
C ARG A 34 16.10 9.94 0.66
N CYS A 35 15.16 9.06 0.31
CA CYS A 35 15.53 7.67 0.09
C CYS A 35 16.31 7.54 -1.22
N ILE A 36 17.35 6.71 -1.18
CA ILE A 36 18.22 6.38 -2.31
C ILE A 36 18.22 4.87 -2.63
N ALA A 37 17.24 4.12 -2.09
CA ALA A 37 17.11 2.67 -2.22
C ALA A 37 18.40 1.85 -2.01
N CYS A 38 19.27 2.25 -1.09
CA CYS A 38 20.51 1.51 -0.81
C CYS A 38 20.30 0.13 -0.16
N GLN A 39 19.06 -0.26 0.15
CA GLN A 39 18.69 -1.53 0.79
C GLN A 39 19.34 -1.79 2.18
N THR A 40 19.99 -0.79 2.79
CA THR A 40 20.63 -0.96 4.10
C THR A 40 19.63 -1.31 5.19
N CYS A 41 18.46 -0.66 5.22
CA CYS A 41 17.41 -0.94 6.20
C CYS A 41 16.85 -2.37 6.05
N THR A 42 16.70 -2.82 4.81
CA THR A 42 16.27 -4.18 4.45
C THR A 42 17.28 -5.22 4.95
N MET A 43 18.57 -5.02 4.69
CA MET A 43 19.59 -5.97 5.13
C MET A 43 19.81 -5.95 6.63
N ALA A 44 19.75 -4.78 7.28
CA ALA A 44 19.82 -4.68 8.73
C ALA A 44 18.68 -5.47 9.42
N HIS A 45 17.46 -5.37 8.88
CA HIS A 45 16.34 -6.15 9.38
C HIS A 45 16.53 -7.65 9.12
N LYS A 46 16.95 -8.01 7.90
CA LYS A 46 17.14 -9.41 7.48
C LYS A 46 18.14 -10.14 8.37
N SER A 47 19.31 -9.55 8.58
CA SER A 47 20.37 -10.14 9.40
C SER A 47 20.00 -10.23 10.88
N THR A 48 19.15 -9.34 11.38
CA THR A 48 18.75 -9.32 12.78
C THR A 48 17.60 -10.29 13.07
N TRP A 49 16.58 -10.35 12.22
CA TRP A 49 15.29 -10.97 12.56
C TRP A 49 14.86 -12.13 11.67
N THR A 50 15.21 -12.11 10.37
CA THR A 50 14.67 -13.08 9.38
C THR A 50 15.75 -13.89 8.68
N PHE A 51 16.82 -14.22 9.40
CA PHE A 51 17.95 -15.02 8.92
C PHE A 51 17.77 -16.53 9.11
N SER A 52 16.74 -16.97 9.85
CA SER A 52 16.56 -18.39 10.20
C SER A 52 15.87 -19.19 9.10
N LYS A 53 16.01 -20.52 9.17
CA LYS A 53 15.38 -21.46 8.23
C LYS A 53 13.86 -21.25 8.16
N GLY A 54 13.32 -21.15 6.95
CA GLY A 54 11.90 -20.90 6.67
C GLY A 54 11.52 -19.41 6.61
N GLN A 55 12.47 -18.51 6.82
CA GLN A 55 12.28 -17.05 6.77
C GLN A 55 13.05 -16.40 5.61
N GLU A 56 13.59 -17.19 4.68
CA GLU A 56 14.46 -16.74 3.60
C GLU A 56 13.75 -15.72 2.70
N TYR A 57 12.45 -15.91 2.46
CA TYR A 57 11.58 -14.98 1.71
C TYR A 57 10.90 -13.92 2.59
N MET A 58 11.15 -13.88 3.89
CA MET A 58 10.57 -12.87 4.77
C MET A 58 11.43 -11.61 4.78
N TRP A 59 10.91 -10.56 4.14
CA TRP A 59 11.49 -9.22 4.11
C TRP A 59 10.53 -8.26 4.80
N TRP A 60 10.48 -8.29 6.14
CA TRP A 60 9.55 -7.43 6.89
C TRP A 60 9.86 -5.93 6.73
N ASN A 61 11.11 -5.58 6.40
CA ASN A 61 11.50 -4.27 5.92
C ASN A 61 12.02 -4.39 4.50
N ASN A 62 11.32 -3.82 3.53
CA ASN A 62 11.69 -3.88 2.12
C ASN A 62 11.57 -2.50 1.47
N VAL A 63 12.39 -2.25 0.45
CA VAL A 63 12.33 -1.04 -0.36
C VAL A 63 11.95 -1.42 -1.78
N GLU A 64 10.91 -0.78 -2.32
CA GLU A 64 10.34 -1.04 -3.64
C GLU A 64 10.50 0.19 -4.54
N THR A 65 10.74 -0.02 -5.84
CA THR A 65 10.64 1.07 -6.84
C THR A 65 9.21 1.17 -7.36
N LYS A 66 8.58 2.34 -7.22
CA LYS A 66 7.23 2.62 -7.73
C LYS A 66 7.29 3.35 -9.07
N PRO A 67 6.31 3.15 -9.98
CA PRO A 67 4.99 2.52 -9.74
C PRO A 67 4.93 1.00 -9.89
N TYR A 68 5.99 0.35 -10.37
CA TYR A 68 5.99 -1.08 -10.61
C TYR A 68 6.42 -1.87 -9.35
N GLY A 69 6.71 -3.17 -9.53
CA GLY A 69 7.25 -4.00 -8.47
C GLY A 69 6.23 -4.41 -7.41
N GLY A 70 6.62 -4.21 -6.15
CA GLY A 70 5.90 -4.72 -4.99
C GLY A 70 6.55 -5.98 -4.41
N TYR A 71 6.46 -6.11 -3.10
CA TYR A 71 6.75 -7.36 -2.44
C TYR A 71 5.67 -7.71 -1.40
N PRO A 72 4.87 -8.77 -1.62
CA PRO A 72 4.76 -9.60 -2.84
C PRO A 72 4.41 -8.79 -4.10
N GLN A 73 4.71 -9.35 -5.28
CA GLN A 73 4.47 -8.66 -6.54
C GLN A 73 3.02 -8.15 -6.68
N PHE A 74 2.85 -6.85 -6.92
CA PHE A 74 1.58 -6.15 -7.13
C PHE A 74 0.56 -6.23 -5.97
N TRP A 75 1.02 -6.34 -4.72
CA TRP A 75 0.15 -6.49 -3.56
C TRP A 75 -0.87 -5.35 -3.37
N ASP A 76 -0.44 -4.12 -3.64
CA ASP A 76 -1.26 -2.91 -3.53
C ASP A 76 -2.34 -2.88 -4.60
N TRP A 77 -1.95 -3.07 -5.86
CA TRP A 77 -2.87 -3.09 -6.99
C TRP A 77 -3.90 -4.21 -6.88
N LYS A 78 -3.50 -5.41 -6.44
CA LYS A 78 -4.42 -6.56 -6.30
C LYS A 78 -5.51 -6.28 -5.26
N ILE A 79 -5.15 -5.76 -4.09
CA ILE A 79 -6.14 -5.41 -3.07
C ILE A 79 -7.03 -4.27 -3.54
N LEU A 80 -6.49 -3.23 -4.19
CA LEU A 80 -7.30 -2.14 -4.74
C LEU A 80 -8.27 -2.64 -5.82
N LYS A 81 -7.83 -3.55 -6.70
CA LYS A 81 -8.69 -4.18 -7.70
C LYS A 81 -9.82 -4.98 -7.06
N MET A 82 -9.54 -5.72 -6.00
CA MET A 82 -10.57 -6.45 -5.25
C MET A 82 -11.61 -5.50 -4.61
N LEU A 83 -11.15 -4.38 -4.03
CA LEU A 83 -12.04 -3.34 -3.51
C LEU A 83 -12.89 -2.72 -4.63
N GLU A 84 -12.29 -2.43 -5.78
CA GLU A 84 -13.02 -1.91 -6.95
C GLU A 84 -14.07 -2.88 -7.46
N GLN A 85 -13.75 -4.18 -7.54
CA GLN A 85 -14.71 -5.21 -7.90
C GLN A 85 -15.87 -5.33 -6.90
N SER A 86 -15.61 -5.09 -5.62
CA SER A 86 -16.65 -5.11 -4.58
C SER A 86 -17.55 -3.88 -4.57
N ASN A 87 -17.08 -2.75 -5.13
CA ASN A 87 -17.79 -1.48 -5.10
C ASN A 87 -17.46 -0.60 -6.34
N PRO A 88 -17.87 -1.01 -7.55
CA PRO A 88 -17.41 -0.38 -8.78
C PRO A 88 -17.79 1.10 -8.86
N GLY A 89 -16.81 1.96 -9.15
CA GLY A 89 -16.95 3.40 -9.34
C GLY A 89 -17.33 4.20 -8.09
N GLN A 90 -17.43 3.54 -6.93
CA GLN A 90 -17.95 4.13 -5.69
C GLN A 90 -16.88 4.25 -4.59
N ASN A 91 -15.64 3.83 -4.87
CA ASN A 91 -14.51 3.94 -3.94
C ASN A 91 -13.89 5.34 -3.96
N VAL A 92 -14.66 6.34 -3.56
CA VAL A 92 -14.32 7.76 -3.74
C VAL A 92 -14.10 8.50 -2.42
N TRP A 93 -13.20 9.47 -2.47
CA TRP A 93 -12.97 10.44 -1.39
C TRP A 93 -13.79 11.70 -1.63
N ASN A 94 -14.62 12.07 -0.66
CA ASN A 94 -15.36 13.31 -0.67
C ASN A 94 -14.62 14.39 0.15
N VAL A 95 -13.75 15.14 -0.54
CA VAL A 95 -12.93 16.21 0.06
C VAL A 95 -13.74 17.44 0.48
N ARG A 96 -15.01 17.56 0.08
CA ARG A 96 -15.89 18.67 0.48
C ARG A 96 -16.55 18.43 1.83
N LYS A 97 -16.67 17.16 2.26
CA LYS A 97 -17.24 16.79 3.56
C LYS A 97 -16.15 16.87 4.64
N THR A 98 -15.86 18.07 5.11
CA THR A 98 -14.86 18.29 6.16
C THR A 98 -15.52 18.59 7.51
N SER A 99 -14.92 18.09 8.59
CA SER A 99 -15.30 18.43 9.97
C SER A 99 -14.08 18.38 10.89
N ASN A 100 -14.24 18.75 12.16
CA ASN A 100 -13.18 18.63 13.17
C ASN A 100 -12.63 17.19 13.32
N LYS A 101 -13.41 16.17 12.93
CA LYS A 101 -12.98 14.77 12.95
C LYS A 101 -12.64 14.21 11.56
N ALA A 102 -12.92 14.97 10.49
CA ALA A 102 -12.73 14.57 9.10
C ALA A 102 -12.01 15.69 8.33
N ILE A 103 -10.78 16.01 8.72
CA ILE A 103 -10.03 17.16 8.20
C ILE A 103 -9.62 16.99 6.72
N HIS A 104 -9.47 15.75 6.25
CA HIS A 104 -9.07 15.43 4.87
C HIS A 104 -10.25 15.04 3.97
N GLY A 105 -11.48 15.25 4.46
CA GLY A 105 -12.70 14.74 3.81
C GLY A 105 -13.17 13.42 4.41
N VAL A 106 -14.17 12.83 3.75
CA VAL A 106 -14.73 11.52 4.12
C VAL A 106 -14.55 10.53 2.98
N TYR A 107 -14.06 9.33 3.28
CA TYR A 107 -14.04 8.23 2.34
C TYR A 107 -15.42 7.55 2.28
N GLU A 108 -16.06 7.61 1.12
CA GLU A 108 -17.43 7.08 0.91
C GLU A 108 -17.41 5.66 0.30
N GLY A 109 -16.22 5.13 0.00
CA GLY A 109 -16.05 3.76 -0.48
C GLY A 109 -16.18 2.70 0.61
N VAL A 110 -15.96 1.44 0.23
CA VAL A 110 -15.97 0.30 1.15
C VAL A 110 -14.56 -0.03 1.64
N THR A 111 -14.45 -0.43 2.89
CA THR A 111 -13.19 -0.97 3.44
C THR A 111 -13.03 -2.46 3.10
N ILE A 112 -11.85 -3.00 3.35
CA ILE A 112 -11.60 -4.45 3.24
C ILE A 112 -12.49 -5.27 4.20
N PHE A 113 -13.04 -4.66 5.26
CA PHE A 113 -13.92 -5.30 6.24
C PHE A 113 -15.39 -5.26 5.81
N GLU A 114 -15.78 -4.24 5.06
CA GLU A 114 -17.16 -4.05 4.56
C GLU A 114 -17.39 -4.79 3.24
N ALA A 115 -16.35 -4.87 2.41
CA ALA A 115 -16.41 -5.51 1.09
C ALA A 115 -16.97 -6.95 1.12
N PRO A 116 -16.57 -7.86 2.05
CA PRO A 116 -17.09 -9.23 2.08
C PRO A 116 -18.61 -9.31 2.20
N ALA A 117 -19.21 -8.49 3.07
CA ALA A 117 -20.66 -8.45 3.25
C ALA A 117 -21.39 -7.99 1.97
N LYS A 118 -20.77 -7.09 1.20
CA LYS A 118 -21.32 -6.56 -0.04
C LYS A 118 -21.32 -7.56 -1.19
N ILE A 119 -20.31 -8.44 -1.26
CA ILE A 119 -20.18 -9.45 -2.32
C ILE A 119 -20.60 -10.86 -1.88
N GLY A 120 -21.14 -11.03 -0.66
CA GLY A 120 -21.57 -12.32 -0.13
C GLY A 120 -20.42 -13.29 0.19
N LEU A 121 -19.22 -12.77 0.50
CA LEU A 121 -18.06 -13.58 0.83
C LEU A 121 -18.05 -13.92 2.34
N ASN A 122 -17.94 -15.20 2.68
CA ASN A 122 -17.86 -15.67 4.06
C ASN A 122 -16.45 -15.50 4.66
N GLN A 123 -15.97 -14.25 4.72
CA GLN A 123 -14.68 -13.87 5.29
C GLN A 123 -14.81 -12.56 6.07
N GLN A 124 -13.94 -12.36 7.08
CA GLN A 124 -13.93 -11.14 7.89
C GLN A 124 -13.31 -9.93 7.18
N ALA A 125 -12.38 -10.17 6.26
CA ALA A 125 -11.76 -9.15 5.43
C ALA A 125 -11.47 -9.73 4.06
N ILE A 126 -11.60 -8.92 3.01
CA ILE A 126 -11.13 -9.30 1.68
C ILE A 126 -9.60 -9.31 1.68
N GLY A 127 -9.04 -10.31 1.00
CA GLY A 127 -7.61 -10.47 0.87
C GLY A 127 -7.29 -11.55 -0.14
N TYR A 128 -6.00 -11.72 -0.38
CA TYR A 128 -5.52 -12.79 -1.25
C TYR A 128 -4.28 -13.42 -0.63
N VAL A 129 -4.04 -14.67 -0.99
CA VAL A 129 -2.79 -15.37 -0.66
C VAL A 129 -1.88 -15.27 -1.88
N PRO A 130 -0.75 -14.56 -1.79
CA PRO A 130 0.21 -14.49 -2.89
C PRO A 130 0.74 -15.88 -3.22
N THR A 131 0.95 -16.16 -4.51
CA THR A 131 1.57 -17.41 -4.95
C THR A 131 3.07 -17.40 -4.65
N ASP A 132 3.71 -18.57 -4.58
CA ASP A 132 5.16 -18.70 -4.38
C ASP A 132 5.96 -17.88 -5.43
N GLU A 133 5.41 -17.78 -6.63
CA GLU A 133 6.00 -17.04 -7.73
C GLU A 133 6.19 -15.55 -7.43
N GLU A 134 5.24 -14.97 -6.69
CA GLU A 134 5.21 -13.56 -6.32
C GLU A 134 6.22 -13.21 -5.23
N TRP A 135 6.71 -14.20 -4.49
CA TRP A 135 7.70 -14.04 -3.43
C TRP A 135 9.16 -14.18 -3.90
N ARG A 136 9.37 -14.64 -5.14
CA ARG A 136 10.70 -15.00 -5.67
C ARG A 136 11.69 -13.83 -5.70
N PHE A 137 11.21 -12.62 -5.99
CA PHE A 137 12.06 -11.46 -6.26
C PHE A 137 11.65 -10.26 -5.40
N PRO A 138 12.36 -9.99 -4.29
CA PRO A 138 11.97 -8.93 -3.34
C PRO A 138 12.08 -7.52 -3.87
N ASN A 139 12.91 -7.30 -4.89
CA ASN A 139 13.11 -6.00 -5.51
C ASN A 139 12.84 -6.04 -7.02
N PHE A 140 11.78 -6.77 -7.41
CA PHE A 140 11.37 -6.88 -8.80
C PHE A 140 11.04 -5.49 -9.38
N GLY A 141 11.62 -5.15 -10.54
CA GLY A 141 11.41 -3.86 -11.17
C GLY A 141 12.17 -2.70 -10.51
N GLU A 142 13.27 -2.98 -9.79
CA GLU A 142 14.20 -1.95 -9.31
C GLU A 142 14.59 -1.00 -10.46
N ASP A 143 14.66 0.29 -10.13
CA ASP A 143 14.97 1.40 -11.04
C ASP A 143 14.20 1.42 -12.37
N THR A 144 13.06 0.70 -12.44
CA THR A 144 12.24 0.65 -13.64
C THR A 144 11.32 1.87 -13.66
N ALA A 145 11.67 2.85 -14.49
CA ALA A 145 10.89 4.06 -14.68
C ALA A 145 9.57 3.80 -15.42
N HIS A 146 8.54 4.56 -15.06
CA HIS A 146 7.31 4.66 -15.83
C HIS A 146 7.37 5.85 -16.80
N GLY A 147 7.01 5.62 -18.06
CA GLY A 147 6.97 6.62 -19.14
C GLY A 147 6.92 5.95 -20.52
N ARG A 148 6.46 6.66 -21.56
CA ARG A 148 6.47 6.17 -22.96
C ARG A 148 7.88 6.20 -23.57
N GLU A 149 8.05 5.46 -24.67
CA GLU A 149 9.29 5.33 -25.46
C GLU A 149 10.08 6.64 -25.60
N PHE A 150 11.39 6.52 -25.43
CA PHE A 150 12.36 7.55 -25.78
C PHE A 150 12.36 7.78 -27.30
N THR A 151 11.47 8.64 -27.81
CA THR A 151 11.65 9.16 -29.16
C THR A 151 12.78 10.18 -29.13
N GLN A 152 13.90 9.88 -29.79
CA GLN A 152 14.97 10.86 -30.02
C GLN A 152 14.36 12.05 -30.77
N SER A 153 14.43 13.25 -30.21
CA SER A 153 14.06 14.44 -30.96
C SER A 153 15.01 14.62 -32.14
N ARG A 154 14.58 15.31 -33.21
CA ARG A 154 15.46 15.67 -34.34
C ARG A 154 16.71 16.46 -33.93
N GLU A 155 16.76 16.96 -32.69
CA GLU A 155 17.82 17.78 -32.11
C GLU A 155 18.73 16.99 -31.14
N GLY A 156 18.57 15.67 -31.04
CA GLY A 156 19.37 14.83 -30.14
C GLY A 156 19.02 15.01 -28.65
N THR A 157 17.89 15.64 -28.34
CA THR A 157 17.40 15.79 -26.97
C THR A 157 16.47 14.63 -26.60
N PHE A 158 16.67 14.07 -25.41
CA PHE A 158 15.86 12.96 -24.87
C PHE A 158 14.63 13.54 -24.15
N GLY A 159 13.41 13.16 -24.58
CA GLY A 159 12.17 13.57 -23.93
C GLY A 159 10.92 12.92 -24.57
N GLY A 160 10.12 12.24 -23.74
CA GLY A 160 8.92 11.51 -24.19
C GLY A 160 7.83 12.43 -24.77
N ASP A 161 7.08 11.88 -25.74
CA ASP A 161 6.06 12.50 -26.60
C ASP A 161 6.54 13.76 -27.35
N ASN A 162 6.86 13.60 -28.63
CA ASN A 162 7.21 14.67 -29.58
C ASN A 162 8.42 15.55 -29.20
N GLY A 163 9.37 15.04 -28.42
CA GLY A 163 10.57 15.80 -28.02
C GLY A 163 10.31 16.91 -27.00
N THR A 164 9.15 16.89 -26.33
CA THR A 164 8.86 17.86 -25.27
C THR A 164 9.56 17.46 -23.97
N ARG A 165 10.36 18.38 -23.43
CA ARG A 165 11.10 18.24 -22.16
C ARG A 165 10.11 18.01 -21.01
N SER A 166 10.52 17.27 -19.98
CA SER A 166 9.77 17.25 -18.71
C SER A 166 9.78 18.65 -18.12
N VAL A 167 8.60 19.20 -17.84
CA VAL A 167 8.41 20.52 -17.20
C VAL A 167 7.50 20.33 -16.00
N LEU A 168 7.86 20.94 -14.89
CA LEU A 168 7.01 20.96 -13.70
C LEU A 168 5.62 21.52 -14.07
N PRO A 169 4.53 20.99 -13.49
CA PRO A 169 4.50 20.06 -12.35
C PRO A 169 4.57 18.56 -12.72
N GLU A 170 4.68 18.20 -14.00
CA GLU A 170 4.54 16.80 -14.45
C GLU A 170 5.87 16.19 -14.90
N HIS A 171 6.27 15.10 -14.24
CA HIS A 171 7.38 14.26 -14.67
C HIS A 171 6.88 13.20 -15.64
N LYS A 172 7.34 13.26 -16.90
CA LYS A 172 6.92 12.29 -17.94
C LYS A 172 7.53 10.90 -17.76
N ILE A 173 8.76 10.87 -17.25
CA ILE A 173 9.47 9.66 -16.88
C ILE A 173 9.75 9.77 -15.39
N TRP A 174 9.25 8.82 -14.62
CA TRP A 174 9.38 8.90 -13.17
C TRP A 174 9.42 7.52 -12.54
N PHE A 175 10.15 7.45 -11.43
CA PHE A 175 10.02 6.44 -10.40
C PHE A 175 10.42 7.08 -9.07
N PHE A 176 10.08 6.43 -7.96
CA PHE A 176 10.62 6.77 -6.66
C PHE A 176 10.72 5.52 -5.79
N TYR A 177 11.43 5.64 -4.67
CA TYR A 177 11.64 4.55 -3.74
C TYR A 177 10.66 4.60 -2.57
N LEU A 178 10.02 3.47 -2.31
CA LEU A 178 9.06 3.31 -1.23
C LEU A 178 9.56 2.25 -0.23
N GLN A 179 9.96 2.71 0.95
CA GLN A 179 10.37 1.85 2.06
C GLN A 179 9.10 1.44 2.80
N ARG A 180 8.95 0.15 3.09
CA ARG A 180 7.77 -0.37 3.78
C ARG A 180 8.16 -1.32 4.90
N ILE A 181 7.31 -1.32 5.92
CA ILE A 181 7.31 -2.21 7.07
C ILE A 181 5.86 -2.56 7.43
N CYS A 182 5.66 -3.40 8.45
CA CYS A 182 4.35 -3.50 9.08
C CYS A 182 3.91 -2.13 9.61
N ASN A 183 2.69 -1.70 9.25
CA ASN A 183 2.19 -0.37 9.63
C ASN A 183 1.63 -0.30 11.05
N HIS A 184 1.53 -1.44 11.76
CA HIS A 184 0.93 -1.51 13.10
C HIS A 184 -0.39 -0.72 13.20
N CYS A 185 -1.30 -1.01 12.26
CA CYS A 185 -2.50 -0.21 12.01
C CYS A 185 -3.41 -0.11 13.25
N THR A 186 -4.14 1.00 13.37
CA THR A 186 -5.23 1.18 14.35
C THR A 186 -6.36 0.17 14.16
N TYR A 187 -6.68 -0.15 12.90
CA TYR A 187 -7.65 -1.19 12.52
C TYR A 187 -6.93 -2.27 11.69
N PRO A 188 -6.19 -3.18 12.34
CA PRO A 188 -5.32 -4.12 11.64
C PRO A 188 -6.12 -5.21 10.91
N GLY A 189 -5.85 -5.36 9.61
CA GLY A 189 -6.47 -6.39 8.77
C GLY A 189 -6.08 -7.81 9.16
N CYS A 190 -4.82 -8.01 9.58
CA CYS A 190 -4.34 -9.31 10.04
C CYS A 190 -5.04 -9.78 11.32
N LEU A 191 -5.30 -8.87 12.27
CA LEU A 191 -6.04 -9.14 13.50
C LEU A 191 -7.50 -9.53 13.21
N ALA A 192 -8.14 -8.81 12.29
CA ALA A 192 -9.50 -9.09 11.83
C ALA A 192 -9.62 -10.45 11.13
N ALA A 193 -8.63 -10.81 10.32
CA ALA A 193 -8.65 -12.04 9.54
C ALA A 193 -8.33 -13.30 10.37
N CYS A 194 -7.63 -13.19 11.51
CA CYS A 194 -7.14 -14.34 12.26
C CYS A 194 -8.26 -15.10 13.02
N PRO A 195 -8.68 -16.31 12.59
CA PRO A 195 -9.74 -17.05 13.28
C PRO A 195 -9.29 -17.62 14.63
N ARG A 196 -7.98 -17.68 14.87
CA ARG A 196 -7.37 -18.23 16.09
C ARG A 196 -7.09 -17.18 17.15
N LYS A 197 -7.29 -15.89 16.85
CA LYS A 197 -6.97 -14.76 17.74
C LYS A 197 -5.53 -14.82 18.30
N ALA A 198 -4.58 -15.20 17.44
CA ALA A 198 -3.17 -15.30 17.81
C ALA A 198 -2.43 -13.95 17.72
N ILE A 199 -3.00 -12.99 16.99
CA ILE A 199 -2.50 -11.61 16.86
C ILE A 199 -3.26 -10.74 17.87
N TYR A 200 -2.62 -9.71 18.41
CA TYR A 200 -3.18 -8.74 19.36
C TYR A 200 -2.57 -7.35 19.18
#